data_AF-A0A4R3HZ70-F1
#
_entry.id   AF-A0A4R3HZ70-F1
#
_cell.length_a   1.000
_cell.length_b   1.000
_cell.length_c   1.000
_cell.angle_alpha   90.00
_cell.angle_beta   90.00
_cell.angle_gamma   90.00
#
_symmetry.space_group_name_H-M   'P 1'
#
loop_
_entity.id
_entity.type
_entity.pdbx_description
1 polymer ?
#
loop_
_entity_poly.entity_id
_entity_poly.type
_entity_poly.pdbx_seq_one_letter_code
_entity_poly.pdbx_strand_id
1 'polypeptide(L)'
;MQAYGIPSAGALDEAKIKQLYPQLFSELDAMTVASDAQFSLRYPKFVDELERDFANEEQWMADMDVRVVQEHRAEHAQLLRLLHHAQSRVMAGDCNLGRKILPLLPPWFASHISEMDTIWAQAACRKQA
;
A
#
# COMPACT_ATOMS: atom_id res chain seq x y z
N MET A 1 21.07 -14.85 -35.05
CA MET A 1 21.51 -14.82 -33.63
C MET A 1 20.39 -14.19 -32.84
N GLN A 2 19.58 -15.04 -32.20
CA GLN A 2 18.31 -14.69 -31.56
C GLN A 2 18.61 -13.96 -30.25
N ALA A 3 18.11 -12.74 -30.11
CA ALA A 3 18.21 -11.96 -28.88
C ALA A 3 17.51 -12.70 -27.75
N TYR A 4 18.21 -12.83 -26.63
CA TYR A 4 17.73 -13.45 -25.40
C TYR A 4 16.40 -12.81 -24.98
N GLY A 5 15.34 -13.61 -24.99
CA GLY A 5 14.07 -13.26 -24.37
C GLY A 5 14.24 -13.23 -22.86
N ILE A 6 14.53 -12.06 -22.31
CA ILE A 6 14.15 -11.76 -20.93
C ILE A 6 12.62 -11.60 -20.98
N PRO A 7 11.84 -12.44 -20.28
CA PRO A 7 10.41 -12.21 -20.18
C PRO A 7 10.23 -10.81 -19.58
N SER A 8 9.41 -9.96 -20.19
CA SER A 8 8.98 -8.72 -19.52
C SER A 8 8.47 -9.13 -18.14
N ALA A 9 9.05 -8.54 -17.09
CA ALA A 9 8.62 -8.76 -15.71
C ALA A 9 7.09 -8.75 -15.70
N GLY A 10 6.49 -9.92 -15.52
CA GLY A 10 5.04 -10.06 -15.69
C GLY A 10 4.39 -9.09 -14.73
N ALA A 11 3.55 -8.20 -15.25
CA ALA A 11 2.81 -7.24 -14.44
C ALA A 11 2.27 -7.96 -13.20
N LEU A 12 2.61 -7.46 -12.01
CA LEU A 12 2.04 -7.97 -10.78
C LEU A 12 0.54 -7.69 -10.88
N ASP A 13 -0.25 -8.74 -11.08
CA ASP A 13 -1.71 -8.62 -11.09
C ASP A 13 -2.23 -8.44 -9.65
N GLU A 14 -3.47 -7.99 -9.51
CA GLU A 14 -4.10 -7.72 -8.20
C GLU A 14 -3.97 -8.92 -7.25
N ALA A 15 -4.02 -10.16 -7.77
CA ALA A 15 -3.89 -11.37 -6.97
C ALA A 15 -2.49 -11.56 -6.39
N LYS A 16 -1.43 -11.29 -7.17
CA LYS A 16 -0.03 -11.31 -6.67
C LYS A 16 0.26 -10.18 -5.71
N ILE A 17 -0.30 -9.00 -5.95
CA ILE A 17 -0.23 -7.85 -5.03
C ILE A 17 -0.87 -8.19 -3.68
N LYS A 18 -2.05 -8.82 -3.70
CA LYS A 18 -2.72 -9.32 -2.48
C LYS A 18 -1.89 -10.34 -1.71
N GLN A 19 -1.06 -11.13 -2.40
CA GLN A 19 -0.16 -12.09 -1.75
C GLN A 19 1.04 -11.41 -1.07
N LEU A 20 1.44 -10.22 -1.50
CA LEU A 20 2.50 -9.44 -0.84
C LEU A 20 2.00 -8.75 0.43
N TYR A 21 0.73 -8.31 0.43
CA TYR A 21 0.12 -7.60 1.56
C TYR A 21 -1.21 -8.22 2.02
N PRO A 22 -1.27 -9.52 2.37
CA PRO A 22 -2.54 -10.19 2.63
C PRO A 22 -3.31 -9.63 3.83
N GLN A 23 -2.59 -9.14 4.84
CA GLN A 23 -3.19 -8.48 6.01
C GLN A 23 -3.84 -7.14 5.63
N LEU A 24 -3.16 -6.33 4.82
CA LEU A 24 -3.65 -5.03 4.34
C LEU A 24 -4.98 -5.19 3.60
N PHE A 25 -5.03 -6.08 2.60
CA PHE A 25 -6.24 -6.31 1.82
C PHE A 25 -7.35 -6.98 2.63
N SER A 26 -7.02 -7.87 3.57
CA SER A 26 -8.02 -8.44 4.48
C SER A 26 -8.66 -7.36 5.37
N GLU A 27 -7.90 -6.37 5.84
CA GLU A 27 -8.46 -5.29 6.65
C GLU A 27 -9.28 -4.31 5.80
N LEU A 28 -8.86 -4.01 4.56
CA LEU A 28 -9.66 -3.25 3.60
C LEU A 28 -11.03 -3.92 3.38
N ASP A 29 -11.05 -5.21 3.08
CA ASP A 29 -12.28 -5.99 2.88
C ASP A 29 -13.14 -5.97 4.15
N ALA A 30 -12.55 -6.16 5.33
CA ALA A 30 -13.28 -6.12 6.60
C ALA A 30 -13.91 -4.74 6.89
N MET A 31 -13.23 -3.65 6.55
CA MET A 31 -13.77 -2.29 6.74
C MET A 31 -14.91 -1.95 5.76
N THR A 32 -14.99 -2.60 4.58
CA THR A 32 -16.08 -2.33 3.62
C THR A 32 -17.46 -2.68 4.17
N VAL A 33 -17.55 -3.75 4.96
CA VAL A 33 -18.81 -4.26 5.54
C VAL A 33 -18.96 -3.91 7.03
N ALA A 34 -18.00 -3.21 7.61
CA ALA A 34 -18.03 -2.80 9.02
C ALA A 34 -19.18 -1.82 9.31
N SER A 35 -19.82 -1.96 10.47
CA SER A 35 -20.68 -0.90 11.03
C SER A 35 -19.87 0.36 11.33
N ASP A 36 -20.49 1.52 11.51
CA ASP A 36 -19.74 2.76 11.81
C ASP A 36 -18.92 2.64 13.11
N ALA A 37 -19.46 1.98 14.14
CA ALA A 37 -18.71 1.72 15.37
C ALA A 37 -17.48 0.82 15.13
N GLN A 38 -17.61 -0.21 14.30
CA GLN A 38 -16.49 -1.07 13.92
C GLN A 38 -15.48 -0.32 13.04
N PHE A 39 -15.97 0.48 12.10
CA PHE A 39 -15.17 1.30 11.19
C PHE A 39 -14.32 2.30 11.96
N SER A 40 -14.91 3.02 12.92
CA SER A 40 -14.18 3.96 13.78
C SER A 40 -13.07 3.32 14.61
N LEU A 41 -13.19 2.03 14.94
CA LEU A 41 -12.14 1.29 15.66
C LEU A 41 -11.07 0.70 14.74
N ARG A 42 -11.44 0.36 13.50
CA ARG A 42 -10.56 -0.29 12.52
C ARG A 42 -9.71 0.70 11.74
N TYR A 43 -10.31 1.82 11.32
CA TYR A 43 -9.64 2.79 10.45
C TYR A 43 -8.32 3.32 11.02
N PRO A 44 -8.23 3.76 12.29
CA PRO A 44 -6.95 4.22 12.84
C PRO A 44 -5.89 3.10 12.87
N LYS A 45 -6.30 1.87 13.19
CA LYS A 45 -5.39 0.71 13.21
C LYS A 45 -4.84 0.39 11.82
N PHE A 46 -5.70 0.48 10.80
CA PHE A 46 -5.31 0.33 9.40
C PHE A 46 -4.29 1.40 8.99
N VAL A 47 -4.50 2.66 9.37
CA VAL A 47 -3.54 3.74 9.07
C VAL A 47 -2.21 3.46 9.78
N ASP A 48 -2.23 3.13 11.08
CA ASP A 48 -1.02 2.78 11.84
C ASP A 48 -0.28 1.57 11.25
N GLU A 49 -1.00 0.58 10.72
CA GLU A 49 -0.43 -0.58 10.02
C GLU A 49 0.28 -0.17 8.74
N LEU A 50 -0.41 0.61 7.89
CA LEU A 50 0.14 1.07 6.63
C LEU A 50 1.37 1.97 6.80
N GLU A 51 1.37 2.84 7.82
CA GLU A 51 2.55 3.65 8.15
C GLU A 51 3.77 2.80 8.48
N ARG A 52 3.59 1.71 9.23
CA ARG A 52 4.69 0.80 9.56
C ARG A 52 5.19 0.07 8.33
N ASP A 53 4.28 -0.36 7.45
CA ASP A 53 4.65 -1.04 6.21
C ASP A 53 5.46 -0.11 5.30
N PHE A 54 5.02 1.13 5.10
CA PHE A 54 5.79 2.15 4.37
C PHE A 54 7.12 2.47 5.02
N ALA A 55 7.20 2.59 6.34
CA ALA A 55 8.46 2.84 7.03
C ALA A 55 9.45 1.66 6.86
N ASN A 56 8.96 0.43 6.86
CA ASN A 56 9.78 -0.76 6.63
C ASN A 56 10.29 -0.81 5.19
N GLU A 57 9.41 -0.52 4.22
CA GLU A 57 9.78 -0.45 2.81
C GLU A 57 10.86 0.60 2.57
N GLU A 58 10.65 1.82 3.05
CA GLU A 58 11.61 2.93 2.92
C GLU A 58 12.97 2.64 3.55
N GLN A 59 13.03 1.81 4.60
CA GLN A 59 14.30 1.36 5.19
C GLN A 59 15.05 0.40 4.28
N TRP A 60 14.34 -0.47 3.54
CA TRP A 60 14.96 -1.30 2.51
C TRP A 60 15.58 -0.42 1.42
N MET A 61 15.06 0.80 1.25
CA MET A 61 15.51 1.75 0.24
C MET A 61 16.78 2.55 0.53
N ALA A 62 17.40 2.38 1.69
CA ALA A 62 18.49 3.23 2.14
C ALA A 62 19.69 3.32 1.17
N ASP A 63 19.98 2.25 0.42
CA ASP A 63 21.16 2.16 -0.46
C ASP A 63 20.85 2.46 -1.95
N MET A 64 19.63 2.87 -2.29
CA MET A 64 19.24 3.18 -3.68
C MET A 64 19.43 4.65 -4.07
N ASP A 65 19.27 4.93 -5.36
CA ASP A 65 19.37 6.29 -5.90
C ASP A 65 18.43 7.24 -5.16
N VAL A 66 19.00 8.36 -4.71
CA VAL A 66 18.31 9.32 -3.84
C VAL A 66 17.05 9.88 -4.49
N ARG A 67 17.00 10.05 -5.82
CA ARG A 67 15.79 10.57 -6.49
C ARG A 67 14.67 9.56 -6.46
N VAL A 68 14.99 8.29 -6.73
CA VAL A 68 14.02 7.18 -6.66
C VAL A 68 13.44 7.06 -5.25
N VAL A 69 14.28 7.17 -4.22
CA VAL A 69 13.83 7.14 -2.82
C VAL A 69 12.91 8.32 -2.50
N GLN A 70 13.22 9.52 -2.97
CA GLN A 70 12.41 10.71 -2.71
C GLN A 70 11.05 10.67 -3.41
N GLU A 71 11.00 10.19 -4.66
CA GLU A 71 9.75 10.04 -5.41
C GLU A 71 8.84 9.02 -4.72
N HIS A 72 9.37 7.87 -4.30
CA HIS A 72 8.61 6.84 -3.61
C HIS A 72 8.06 7.34 -2.25
N ARG A 73 8.89 8.01 -1.45
CA ARG A 73 8.46 8.65 -0.20
C ARG A 73 7.38 9.70 -0.39
N ALA A 74 7.43 10.44 -1.49
CA ALA A 74 6.46 11.48 -1.78
C ALA A 74 5.05 10.90 -2.02
N GLU A 75 4.96 9.78 -2.75
CA GLU A 75 3.71 9.05 -2.97
C GLU A 75 3.14 8.47 -1.67
N HIS A 76 3.99 7.81 -0.85
CA HIS A 76 3.60 7.35 0.50
C HIS A 76 3.05 8.50 1.35
N ALA A 77 3.78 9.60 1.42
CA ALA A 77 3.37 10.76 2.21
C ALA A 77 2.07 11.37 1.67
N GLN A 78 1.82 11.34 0.36
CA GLN A 78 0.57 11.83 -0.22
C GLN A 78 -0.62 10.97 0.19
N LEU A 79 -0.49 9.65 0.14
CA LEU A 79 -1.54 8.75 0.59
C LEU A 79 -1.80 8.92 2.10
N LEU A 80 -0.75 8.91 2.93
CA LEU A 80 -0.89 9.06 4.37
C LEU A 80 -1.53 10.40 4.76
N ARG A 81 -1.23 11.50 4.05
CA ARG A 81 -1.92 12.79 4.25
C ARG A 81 -3.43 12.68 4.05
N LEU A 82 -3.86 11.99 2.99
CA LEU A 82 -5.29 11.77 2.71
C LEU A 82 -5.96 10.91 3.79
N LEU A 83 -5.28 9.83 4.22
CA LEU A 83 -5.78 8.92 5.24
C LEU A 83 -5.89 9.59 6.61
N HIS A 84 -4.89 10.36 7.04
CA HIS A 84 -4.95 11.12 8.29
C HIS A 84 -6.06 12.16 8.31
N HIS A 85 -6.29 12.85 7.18
CA HIS A 85 -7.41 13.78 7.07
C HIS A 85 -8.75 13.09 7.31
N ALA A 86 -8.93 11.89 6.75
CA ALA A 86 -10.13 11.08 6.99
C ALA A 86 -10.20 10.52 8.41
N GLN A 87 -9.08 10.04 8.96
CA GLN A 87 -8.98 9.51 10.32
C GLN A 87 -9.48 10.53 11.35
N SER A 88 -9.12 11.81 11.19
CA SER A 88 -9.59 12.87 12.10
C SER A 88 -11.12 12.94 12.20
N ARG A 89 -11.83 12.71 11.09
CA ARG A 89 -13.31 12.69 11.03
C ARG A 89 -13.89 11.39 11.55
N VAL A 90 -13.26 10.27 11.21
CA VAL A 90 -13.65 8.93 11.65
C VAL A 90 -13.59 8.80 13.18
N MET A 91 -12.55 9.39 13.80
CA MET A 91 -12.42 9.48 15.26
C MET A 91 -13.47 10.39 15.91
N ALA A 92 -14.04 11.33 15.16
CA ALA A 92 -15.18 12.15 15.58
C ALA A 92 -16.55 11.49 15.29
N GLY A 93 -16.57 10.26 14.77
CA GLY A 93 -17.78 9.51 14.43
C GLY A 93 -18.32 9.75 13.01
N ASP A 94 -17.68 10.61 12.22
CA ASP A 94 -18.04 10.82 10.81
C ASP A 94 -17.22 9.88 9.91
N CYS A 95 -17.80 8.72 9.56
CA CYS A 95 -17.16 7.71 8.73
C CYS A 95 -17.24 8.01 7.22
N ASN A 96 -17.93 9.07 6.79
CA ASN A 96 -18.27 9.28 5.38
C ASN A 96 -17.04 9.44 4.48
N LEU A 97 -16.04 10.21 4.93
CA LEU A 97 -14.83 10.43 4.14
C LEU A 97 -13.97 9.16 4.05
N GLY A 98 -13.78 8.44 5.17
CA GLY A 98 -13.05 7.18 5.19
C GLY A 98 -13.66 6.15 4.23
N ARG A 99 -15.00 6.00 4.25
CA ARG A 99 -15.72 5.09 3.34
C ARG A 99 -15.61 5.48 1.86
N LYS A 100 -15.47 6.77 1.55
CA LYS A 100 -15.24 7.24 0.16
C LYS A 100 -13.82 6.94 -0.32
N ILE A 101 -12.85 6.89 0.59
CA ILE A 101 -11.43 6.64 0.25
C ILE A 101 -11.18 5.14 0.05
N LEU A 102 -11.77 4.25 0.86
CA LEU A 102 -11.48 2.82 0.81
C LEU A 102 -11.50 2.20 -0.61
N PRO A 103 -12.50 2.45 -1.48
CA PRO A 103 -12.53 1.85 -2.82
C PRO A 103 -11.41 2.35 -3.75
N LEU A 104 -10.74 3.45 -3.39
CA LEU A 104 -9.64 4.04 -4.16
C LEU A 104 -8.29 3.42 -3.77
N LEU A 105 -8.21 2.73 -2.64
CA LEU A 105 -6.95 2.16 -2.14
C LEU A 105 -6.48 0.96 -2.97
N PRO A 106 -7.32 -0.05 -3.30
CA PRO A 106 -6.88 -1.16 -4.14
C PRO A 106 -6.27 -0.74 -5.49
N PRO A 107 -6.89 0.14 -6.30
CA PRO A 107 -6.27 0.56 -7.55
C PRO A 107 -5.00 1.40 -7.33
N TRP A 108 -4.91 2.22 -6.27
CA TRP A 108 -3.68 2.93 -5.94
C TRP A 108 -2.53 1.96 -5.61
N PHE A 109 -2.77 0.96 -4.75
CA PHE A 109 -1.78 -0.07 -4.43
C PHE A 109 -1.33 -0.83 -5.67
N ALA A 110 -2.27 -1.17 -6.57
CA ALA A 110 -1.91 -1.87 -7.79
C ALA A 110 -0.96 -1.06 -8.67
N SER A 111 -1.23 0.24 -8.86
CA SER A 111 -0.34 1.13 -9.60
C SER A 111 1.00 1.29 -8.91
N HIS A 112 1.02 1.66 -7.62
CA HIS A 112 2.24 1.89 -6.83
C HIS A 112 3.16 0.67 -6.84
N ILE A 113 2.61 -0.52 -6.58
CA ILE A 113 3.38 -1.77 -6.57
C ILE A 113 3.94 -2.08 -7.95
N SER A 114 3.16 -1.90 -9.01
CA SER A 114 3.59 -2.22 -10.37
C SER A 114 4.69 -1.29 -10.88
N GLU A 115 4.61 0.00 -10.54
CA GLU A 115 5.48 1.04 -11.08
C GLU A 115 6.74 1.23 -10.22
N MET A 116 6.63 1.11 -8.90
CA MET A 116 7.69 1.49 -7.97
C MET A 116 8.22 0.31 -7.15
N ASP A 117 7.33 -0.52 -6.60
CA ASP A 117 7.75 -1.56 -5.64
C ASP A 117 8.33 -2.79 -6.34
N THR A 118 8.13 -2.97 -7.66
CA THR A 118 8.71 -4.09 -8.43
C THR A 118 10.23 -4.18 -8.30
N ILE A 119 10.93 -3.07 -8.06
CA ILE A 119 12.37 -3.01 -7.83
C ILE A 119 12.76 -3.73 -6.53
N TRP A 120 11.91 -3.65 -5.51
CA TRP A 120 12.12 -4.21 -4.17
C TRP A 120 11.43 -5.55 -3.96
N ALA A 121 10.28 -5.79 -4.60
CA ALA A 121 9.51 -7.02 -4.50
C ALA A 121 10.33 -8.26 -4.89
N GLN A 122 11.23 -8.14 -5.87
CA GLN A 122 12.17 -9.21 -6.22
C GLN A 122 13.21 -9.48 -5.12
N ALA A 123 13.63 -8.45 -4.39
CA ALA A 123 14.56 -8.58 -3.27
C ALA A 123 13.87 -9.15 -2.02
N ALA A 124 12.62 -8.76 -1.75
CA ALA A 124 11.82 -9.28 -0.65
C ALA A 124 11.49 -10.78 -0.83
N CYS A 125 11.08 -11.20 -2.03
CA CYS A 125 10.87 -12.62 -2.36
C CYS A 125 12.13 -13.47 -2.20
N ARG A 126 13.33 -12.92 -2.46
CA ARG A 126 14.61 -13.62 -2.26
C ARG A 126 15.00 -13.80 -0.79
N LYS A 127 14.49 -12.96 0.13
CA LYS A 127 14.78 -13.06 1.57
C LYS A 127 13.85 -14.02 2.32
N GLN A 128 12.78 -14.49 1.68
CA GLN A 128 11.81 -15.45 2.24
C GLN A 128 12.02 -16.90 1.74
N ALA A 129 13.05 -17.14 0.92
CA ALA A 129 13.46 -18.46 0.42
C ALA A 129 14.75 -18.92 1.09
#